data_AF-A0A1A0W7V2-F1
#
_entry.id   AF-A0A1A0W7V2-F1
#
_cell.length_a   1.000
_cell.length_b   1.000
_cell.length_c   1.000
_cell.angle_alpha   90.00
_cell.angle_beta   90.00
_cell.angle_gamma   90.00
#
_symmetry.space_group_name_H-M   'P 1'
#
loop_
_entity.id
_entity.type
_entity.pdbx_description
1 polymer ?
#
loop_
_entity_poly.entity_id
_entity_poly.type
_entity_poly.pdbx_seq_one_letter_code
_entity_poly.pdbx_strand_id
1 'polypeptide(L)' 'MQQVRGHVSPRGFDHAGWSEGGVHYLTYRLAEDAKDGRSPALYGFVVSTAGHVQLVVYFDSGDDLMSAQTLVRSVKAAQA' A
#
# COMPACT_ATOMS: atom_id res chain seq x y z
N MET A 1 -5.12 -0.09 -13.37
CA MET A 1 -4.81 -1.23 -12.47
C MET A 1 -3.79 -2.23 -13.01
N GLN A 2 -3.87 -2.68 -14.27
CA GLN A 2 -2.92 -3.69 -14.80
C GLN A 2 -1.45 -3.23 -14.72
N GLN A 3 -1.16 -1.96 -15.01
CA GLN A 3 0.20 -1.40 -14.95
C GLN A 3 0.81 -1.41 -13.54
N VAL A 4 -0.01 -1.26 -12.49
CA VAL A 4 0.47 -1.22 -11.08
C VAL A 4 0.75 -2.62 -10.55
N ARG A 5 -0.06 -3.61 -10.96
CA ARG A 5 0.15 -5.01 -10.57
C ARG A 5 1.51 -5.55 -11.02
N GLY A 6 2.07 -5.02 -12.11
CA GLY A 6 3.44 -5.34 -12.55
C GLY A 6 4.55 -4.85 -11.62
N HIS A 7 4.27 -3.89 -10.72
CA HIS A 7 5.24 -3.36 -9.76
C HIS A 7 5.19 -4.07 -8.39
N VAL A 8 4.23 -4.99 -8.22
CA VAL A 8 4.10 -5.77 -6.99
C VAL A 8 5.22 -6.80 -6.91
N SER A 9 5.93 -6.83 -5.79
CA SER A 9 6.95 -7.84 -5.54
C SER A 9 6.34 -9.25 -5.57
N PRO A 10 6.97 -10.23 -6.25
CA PRO A 10 6.55 -11.64 -6.19
C PRO A 10 6.56 -12.23 -4.78
N ARG A 11 7.33 -11.63 -3.85
CA ARG A 11 7.40 -12.01 -2.43
C ARG A 11 6.37 -11.29 -1.54
N GLY A 12 5.53 -10.42 -2.13
CA GLY A 12 4.50 -9.71 -1.39
C GLY A 12 3.41 -10.66 -0.89
N PHE A 13 2.85 -10.37 0.28
CA PHE A 13 1.76 -11.13 0.91
C PHE A 13 0.71 -10.18 1.52
N ASP A 14 -0.36 -10.69 2.12
CA ASP A 14 -1.46 -9.88 2.66
C ASP A 14 -2.02 -8.86 1.64
N HIS A 15 -2.22 -9.31 0.40
CA HIS A 15 -2.71 -8.46 -0.67
C HIS A 15 -4.15 -8.02 -0.42
N ALA A 16 -4.41 -6.72 -0.53
CA ALA A 16 -5.75 -6.17 -0.52
C ALA A 16 -5.89 -5.13 -1.64
N GLY A 17 -7.06 -5.07 -2.26
CA GLY A 17 -7.35 -4.09 -3.28
C GLY A 17 -8.81 -3.69 -3.23
N TRP A 18 -9.07 -2.40 -3.43
CA TRP A 18 -10.42 -1.85 -3.47
C TRP A 18 -10.46 -0.64 -4.39
N SER A 19 -11.66 -0.09 -4.60
CA SER A 19 -11.84 1.11 -5.40
C SER A 19 -12.98 1.93 -4.82
N GLU A 20 -12.80 3.25 -4.82
CA GLU A 20 -13.75 4.20 -4.25
C GLU A 20 -13.62 5.53 -5.00
N GLY A 21 -14.73 6.10 -5.46
CA GLY A 21 -14.74 7.44 -6.08
C GLY A 21 -13.80 7.62 -7.28
N GLY A 22 -13.59 6.58 -8.10
CA GLY A 22 -12.65 6.64 -9.23
C GLY A 22 -11.17 6.52 -8.84
N VAL A 23 -10.88 6.23 -7.57
CA VAL A 23 -9.55 5.92 -7.05
C VAL A 23 -9.45 4.41 -6.83
N HIS A 24 -8.33 3.83 -7.27
CA HIS A 24 -8.03 2.42 -7.11
C HIS A 24 -6.86 2.22 -6.15
N TYR A 25 -7.02 1.30 -5.22
CA TYR A 25 -6.07 1.04 -4.16
C TYR A 25 -5.56 -0.39 -4.28
N LEU A 26 -4.28 -0.59 -3.98
CA LEU A 26 -3.64 -1.89 -3.85
C LEU A 26 -2.63 -1.81 -2.71
N THR A 27 -2.69 -2.75 -1.77
CA THR A 27 -1.71 -2.89 -0.70
C THR A 27 -1.19 -4.32 -0.62
N TYR A 28 0.05 -4.46 -0.17
CA TYR A 28 0.62 -5.74 0.24
C TYR A 28 1.68 -5.52 1.32
N ARG A 29 1.99 -6.54 2.11
CA ARG A 29 3.14 -6.54 2.99
C ARG A 29 4.35 -7.20 2.34
N LEU A 30 5.53 -6.67 2.64
CA LEU A 30 6.79 -7.22 2.16
C LEU A 30 7.75 -7.39 3.32
N ALA A 31 8.21 -8.63 3.53
CA ALA A 31 9.35 -8.91 4.39
C ALA A 31 10.62 -8.56 3.60
N GLU A 32 11.12 -7.36 3.80
CA GLU A 32 12.39 -6.90 3.22
C GLU A 32 13.54 -7.72 3.83
N ASP A 33 14.59 -8.03 3.06
CA ASP A 33 15.78 -8.76 3.55
C ASP A 33 16.69 -7.87 4.42
N ALA A 34 16.09 -7.08 5.33
CA ALA A 34 16.77 -6.31 6.34
C ALA A 34 17.05 -7.19 7.58
N LYS A 35 18.28 -7.13 8.10
CA LYS A 35 18.71 -7.93 9.26
C LYS A 35 18.45 -7.26 10.62
N ASP A 36 17.56 -6.28 10.65
CA ASP A 36 17.27 -5.46 11.84
C ASP A 36 15.98 -5.88 12.57
N GLY A 37 15.35 -6.96 12.13
CA GLY A 37 14.16 -7.51 12.79
C GLY A 37 12.92 -6.64 12.65
N ARG A 38 12.92 -5.64 11.75
CA ARG A 38 11.74 -4.79 11.51
C ARG A 38 10.55 -5.62 11.04
N SER A 39 9.36 -5.18 11.44
CA SER A 39 8.11 -5.75 10.93
C SER A 39 8.03 -5.59 9.40
N PRO A 40 7.47 -6.57 8.65
CA PRO A 40 7.23 -6.44 7.21
C PRO A 40 6.43 -5.18 6.89
N ALA A 41 6.99 -4.29 6.07
CA ALA A 41 6.40 -3.00 5.76
C ALA A 41 5.12 -3.14 4.92
N LEU A 42 4.21 -2.17 5.03
CA LEU A 42 3.03 -2.08 4.18
C LEU A 42 3.34 -1.23 2.95
N TYR A 43 3.30 -1.85 1.78
CA TYR A 43 3.38 -1.17 0.49
C TYR A 43 1.96 -0.81 0.04
N GLY A 44 1.78 0.40 -0.49
CA GLY A 44 0.50 0.89 -1.00
C GLY A 44 0.65 1.62 -2.32
N PHE A 45 -0.28 1.37 -3.24
CA PHE A 45 -0.46 2.08 -4.48
C PHE A 45 -1.88 2.66 -4.52
N VAL A 46 -1.98 3.95 -4.80
CA VAL A 46 -3.25 4.67 -4.94
C VAL A 46 -3.24 5.34 -6.30
N VAL A 47 -4.14 4.96 -7.19
CA VAL A 47 -4.13 5.37 -8.61
C VAL A 47 -5.48 5.92 -9.02
N SER A 48 -5.48 7.09 -9.66
CA SER A 48 -6.65 7.71 -10.27
C SER A 48 -6.30 8.21 -11.68
N THR A 49 -7.27 8.84 -12.34
CA THR A 49 -7.03 9.51 -13.63
C THR A 49 -6.13 10.74 -13.50
N ALA A 50 -6.04 11.34 -12.31
CA ALA A 50 -5.18 12.49 -12.04
C ALA A 50 -3.71 12.11 -11.81
N GLY A 51 -3.41 10.83 -11.51
CA GLY A 51 -2.06 10.37 -11.25
C GLY A 51 -2.01 9.17 -10.30
N HIS A 52 -0.84 8.96 -9.69
CA HIS A 52 -0.66 7.90 -8.70
C HIS A 52 0.20 8.35 -7.51
N VAL A 53 -0.05 7.74 -6.36
CA VAL A 53 0.77 7.81 -5.16
C VAL A 53 1.24 6.40 -4.84
N GLN A 54 2.54 6.26 -4.60
CA GLN A 54 3.13 5.05 -4.04
C GLN A 54 3.70 5.38 -2.66
N LEU A 55 3.46 4.50 -1.70
CA LEU A 55 3.88 4.68 -0.31
C LEU A 55 4.38 3.35 0.26
N VAL A 56 5.34 3.46 1.17
CA VAL A 56 5.86 2.36 1.98
C VAL A 56 5.78 2.80 3.43
N VAL A 57 5.05 2.07 4.25
CA VAL A 57 4.82 2.39 5.66
C VAL A 57 5.56 1.38 6.52
N TYR A 58 6.56 1.87 7.24
CA TYR A 58 7.26 1.15 8.30
C TYR A 58 6.56 1.43 9.63
N PHE A 59 6.48 0.42 10.48
CA PHE A 59 5.83 0.48 11.77
C PHE A 59 6.50 -0.48 12.76
N ASP A 60 6.39 -0.18 14.04
CA ASP A 60 7.17 -0.84 15.08
C ASP A 60 6.68 -2.27 15.35
N SER A 61 5.37 -2.48 15.35
CA SER A 61 4.76 -3.77 15.71
C SER A 61 3.63 -4.20 14.77
N GLY A 62 3.31 -5.50 14.78
CA GLY A 62 2.16 -6.03 14.02
C GLY A 62 0.83 -5.37 14.40
N ASP A 63 0.71 -4.86 15.63
CA ASP A 63 -0.50 -4.19 16.12
C ASP A 63 -0.75 -2.84 15.41
N ASP A 64 0.32 -2.22 14.87
CA ASP A 64 0.24 -0.95 14.14
C ASP A 64 -0.18 -1.12 12.66
N LEU A 65 -0.36 -2.35 12.19
CA LEU A 65 -0.73 -2.61 10.80
C LEU A 65 -2.06 -1.94 10.43
N MET A 66 -3.03 -1.92 11.35
CA MET A 66 -4.32 -1.26 11.12
C MET A 66 -4.15 0.26 10.93
N SER A 67 -3.25 0.87 11.69
CA SER A 67 -2.90 2.29 11.57
C SER A 67 -2.24 2.56 10.22
N ALA A 68 -1.30 1.70 9.80
CA ALA A 68 -0.66 1.80 8.49
C ALA A 68 -1.67 1.67 7.34
N GLN A 69 -2.63 0.74 7.42
CA GLN A 69 -3.70 0.58 6.43
C GLN A 69 -4.64 1.81 6.40
N THR A 70 -4.93 2.39 7.56
CA THR A 70 -5.71 3.63 7.67
C THR A 70 -5.02 4.79 6.96
N LEU A 71 -3.68 4.91 7.03
CA LEU A 71 -2.93 5.92 6.28
C LEU A 71 -3.07 5.76 4.77
N VAL A 72 -3.08 4.53 4.25
CA VAL A 72 -3.31 4.31 2.81
C VAL A 72 -4.74 4.71 2.43
N ARG A 73 -5.72 4.32 3.24
CA ARG A 73 -7.15 4.63 3.02
C ARG A 73 -7.46 6.11 3.10
N SER A 74 -6.65 6.90 3.82
CA SER A 74 -6.87 8.34 3.95
C SER A 74 -6.48 9.13 2.69
N VAL A 75 -5.70 8.52 1.78
CA VAL A 75 -5.36 9.14 0.49
C VAL A 75 -6.61 9.24 -0.37
N LYS A 76 -7.00 10.46 -0.69
CA LYS A 76 -8.15 10.78 -1.55
C LYS A 76 -7.69 11.57 -2.76
N ALA A 77 -8.36 11.39 -3.90
CA ALA A 77 -8.24 12.32 -5.00
C ALA A 77 -8.99 13.61 -4.64
N ALA A 78 -8.43 14.77 -4.99
CA ALA A 78 -9.16 16.03 -4.92
C ALA A 78 -10.39 15.94 -5.84
N GLN A 79 -11.55 16.34 -5.34
CA GLN A 79 -12.74 16.51 -6.19
C GLN A 79 -12.51 17.76 -7.04
N ALA A 80 -12.73 17.63 -8.35
CA ALA A 80 -12.71 18.76 -9.28
C ALA A 80 -13.97 19.63 -9.09
#